data_AF-A0A0G1QXZ0-F1
#
_entry.id   AF-A0A0G1QXZ0-F1
#
_cell.length_a   1.000
_cell.length_b   1.000
_cell.length_c   1.000
_cell.angle_alpha   90.00
_cell.angle_beta   90.00
_cell.angle_gamma   90.00
#
_symmetry.space_group_name_H-M   'P 1'
#
loop_
_entity.id
_entity.type
_entity.pdbx_description
1 polymer ?
#
loop_
_entity_poly.entity_id
_entity_poly.type
_entity_poly.pdbx_seq_one_letter_code
_entity_poly.pdbx_strand_id
1 'polypeptide(L)'
;MRQLHKKIRSHHVISLFALGGFLLAASYSPAKLPLFSNIDNFVLFGSEGVTLEEGTQISSGDVGSNKTIHIDKDAIINGNLFADRIELGKNTTINGNASFNTIKKEHKIKHSKGLQRQTPSTLETTKQ
;
A
#
# COMPACT_ATOMS: atom_id res chain seq x y z
N MET A 1 -62.53 -33.09 44.38
CA MET A 1 -61.87 -31.77 44.42
C MET A 1 -60.36 -31.95 44.27
N ARG A 2 -59.70 -30.94 43.65
CA ARG A 2 -58.25 -30.77 43.42
C ARG A 2 -57.43 -31.08 44.69
N GLN A 3 -56.16 -31.46 44.61
CA GLN A 3 -55.03 -30.51 44.58
C GLN A 3 -53.78 -31.13 43.93
N LEU A 4 -53.08 -30.28 43.17
CA LEU A 4 -51.98 -30.56 42.25
C LEU A 4 -50.63 -30.70 42.99
N HIS A 5 -49.81 -31.68 42.59
CA HIS A 5 -48.39 -31.76 42.94
C HIS A 5 -47.61 -30.54 42.44
N LYS A 6 -46.71 -29.98 43.27
CA LYS A 6 -45.68 -29.06 42.81
C LYS A 6 -44.29 -29.57 43.20
N LYS A 7 -43.64 -30.18 42.20
CA LYS A 7 -42.25 -30.65 42.20
C LYS A 7 -41.34 -29.45 41.92
N ILE A 8 -40.51 -29.06 42.87
CA ILE A 8 -39.53 -27.97 42.69
C ILE A 8 -38.30 -28.57 42.00
N ARG A 9 -37.99 -28.11 40.78
CA ARG A 9 -36.74 -28.42 40.07
C ARG A 9 -35.71 -27.35 40.39
N SER A 10 -34.51 -27.78 40.75
CA SER A 10 -33.37 -26.93 41.10
C SER A 10 -32.51 -26.69 39.86
N HIS A 11 -32.48 -25.48 39.31
CA HIS A 11 -31.44 -25.06 38.34
C HIS A 11 -31.25 -23.53 38.37
N HIS A 12 -30.02 -23.13 38.03
CA HIS A 12 -29.53 -21.78 37.67
C HIS A 12 -28.79 -20.98 38.76
N VAL A 13 -27.62 -21.48 39.19
CA VAL A 13 -26.57 -20.65 39.85
C VAL A 13 -25.33 -20.52 38.95
N ILE A 14 -25.53 -20.38 37.63
CA ILE A 14 -24.44 -20.21 36.66
C ILE A 14 -24.81 -19.02 35.77
N SER A 15 -24.74 -17.78 36.26
CA SER A 15 -25.08 -16.64 35.40
C SER A 15 -24.54 -15.25 35.81
N LEU A 16 -23.42 -15.13 36.52
CA LEU A 16 -22.78 -13.80 36.65
C LEU A 16 -21.31 -13.76 36.22
N PHE A 17 -20.52 -14.81 36.48
CA PHE A 17 -19.09 -14.80 36.12
C PHE A 17 -18.81 -15.01 34.61
N ALA A 18 -19.69 -15.72 33.89
CA ALA A 18 -19.48 -15.99 32.46
C ALA A 18 -19.67 -14.75 31.56
N LEU A 19 -20.49 -13.76 31.97
CA LEU A 19 -20.70 -12.52 31.22
C LEU A 19 -19.57 -11.51 31.46
N GLY A 20 -18.98 -11.47 32.66
CA GLY A 20 -17.88 -10.55 32.98
C GLY A 20 -16.58 -10.86 32.25
N GLY A 21 -16.24 -12.15 32.11
CA GLY A 21 -14.99 -12.58 31.45
C GLY A 21 -14.96 -12.28 29.94
N PHE A 22 -16.11 -12.37 29.26
CA PHE A 22 -16.17 -12.14 27.81
C PHE A 22 -16.06 -10.64 27.47
N LEU A 23 -16.61 -9.75 28.30
CA LEU A 23 -16.49 -8.30 28.12
C LEU A 23 -15.06 -7.79 28.33
N LEU A 24 -14.30 -8.42 29.24
CA LEU A 24 -12.92 -8.01 29.53
C LEU A 24 -11.93 -8.43 28.45
N ALA A 25 -12.16 -9.56 27.77
CA ALA A 25 -11.29 -10.01 26.67
C ALA A 25 -11.52 -9.21 25.37
N ALA A 26 -12.75 -8.75 25.11
CA ALA A 26 -13.06 -7.97 23.92
C ALA A 26 -12.53 -6.52 23.98
N SER A 27 -12.30 -5.97 25.18
CA SER A 27 -11.77 -4.62 25.36
C SER A 27 -10.24 -4.54 25.25
N TYR A 28 -9.54 -5.68 25.30
CA TYR A 28 -8.08 -5.75 25.17
C TYR A 28 -7.67 -5.94 23.70
N SER A 29 -8.07 -5.00 22.84
CA SER A 29 -7.36 -4.79 21.58
C SER A 29 -6.13 -3.95 21.90
N PRO A 30 -4.90 -4.50 21.90
CA PRO A 30 -3.72 -3.65 21.97
C PRO A 30 -3.78 -2.76 20.73
N ALA A 31 -4.10 -1.47 20.93
CA ALA A 31 -3.97 -0.49 19.89
C ALA A 31 -2.56 -0.63 19.35
N LYS A 32 -2.42 -1.04 18.08
CA LYS A 32 -1.13 -1.04 17.39
C LYS A 32 -0.72 0.42 17.29
N LEU A 33 -0.02 0.89 18.32
CA LEU A 33 0.58 2.20 18.32
C LEU A 33 1.47 2.26 17.07
N PRO A 34 1.38 3.33 16.26
CA PRO A 34 2.26 3.48 15.12
C PRO A 34 3.71 3.38 15.60
N LEU A 35 4.54 2.66 14.84
CA LEU A 35 5.95 2.40 15.19
C LEU A 35 6.72 3.70 15.48
N PHE A 36 6.25 4.81 14.91
CA PHE A 36 6.72 6.16 15.17
C PHE A 36 5.52 7.03 15.57
N SER A 37 5.48 7.41 16.85
CA SER A 37 4.47 8.33 17.41
C SER A 37 4.84 9.80 17.21
N ASN A 38 6.05 10.09 16.74
CA ASN A 38 6.52 11.42 16.38
C ASN A 38 6.99 11.43 14.93
N ILE A 39 6.43 12.36 14.17
CA ILE A 39 6.86 12.90 12.87
C ILE A 39 8.18 13.67 13.01
N ASP A 40 9.09 13.20 13.87
CA ASP A 40 10.43 13.77 13.98
C ASP A 40 11.09 13.66 12.61
N ASN A 41 11.73 14.76 12.19
CA ASN A 41 12.39 14.87 10.90
C ASN A 41 13.52 13.85 10.83
N PHE A 42 13.25 12.69 10.24
CA PHE A 42 14.24 11.66 10.02
C PHE A 42 14.78 11.78 8.60
N VAL A 43 15.98 11.26 8.42
CA VAL A 43 16.61 11.13 7.10
C VAL A 43 16.88 9.65 6.87
N LEU A 44 16.28 9.08 5.82
CA LEU A 44 16.68 7.78 5.30
C LEU A 44 17.86 7.99 4.35
N PHE A 45 19.05 7.53 4.73
CA PHE A 45 20.27 7.74 3.94
C PHE A 45 20.93 6.43 3.50
N GLY A 46 21.12 6.27 2.19
CA GLY A 46 21.86 5.15 1.59
C GLY A 46 23.24 5.58 1.07
N SER A 47 24.32 4.92 1.49
CA SER A 47 25.67 5.28 1.02
C SER A 47 25.91 4.96 -0.46
N GLU A 48 25.22 3.96 -1.00
CA GLU A 48 25.37 3.47 -2.37
C GLU A 48 24.15 3.76 -3.24
N GLY A 49 22.97 3.78 -2.62
CA GLY A 49 21.72 3.92 -3.34
C GLY A 49 20.53 3.83 -2.40
N VAL A 50 19.40 4.39 -2.83
CA VAL A 50 18.08 4.10 -2.26
C VAL A 50 17.14 3.74 -3.40
N THR A 51 16.38 2.66 -3.24
CA THR A 51 15.34 2.26 -4.17
C THR A 51 13.98 2.39 -3.49
N LEU A 52 13.08 3.16 -4.10
CA LEU A 52 11.67 3.23 -3.74
C LEU A 52 10.89 2.44 -4.79
N GLU A 53 10.36 1.31 -4.38
CA GLU A 53 9.59 0.39 -5.24
C GLU A 53 8.24 1.00 -5.65
N GLU A 54 7.55 0.34 -6.59
CA GLU A 54 6.24 0.75 -7.07
C GLU A 54 5.25 1.06 -5.93
N GLY A 55 4.60 2.22 -6.01
CA GLY A 55 3.57 2.62 -5.06
C GLY A 55 4.09 2.99 -3.66
N THR A 56 5.41 3.12 -3.49
CA THR A 56 6.00 3.54 -2.20
C THR A 56 5.43 4.89 -1.76
N GLN A 57 5.05 4.98 -0.48
CA GLN A 57 4.58 6.22 0.14
C GLN A 57 5.49 6.61 1.29
N ILE A 58 6.05 7.82 1.20
CA ILE A 58 6.81 8.45 2.26
C ILE A 58 5.98 9.62 2.77
N SER A 59 5.37 9.45 3.95
CA SER A 59 4.47 10.46 4.51
C SER A 59 5.19 11.61 5.22
N SER A 60 6.45 11.40 5.61
CA SER A 60 7.32 12.36 6.29
C SER A 60 8.78 11.94 6.19
N GLY A 61 9.71 12.88 6.40
CA GLY A 61 11.15 12.63 6.43
C GLY A 61 11.81 12.79 5.06
N ASP A 62 13.12 13.02 5.08
CA ASP A 62 13.91 13.23 3.86
C ASP A 62 14.60 11.93 3.43
N VAL A 63 14.87 11.79 2.13
CA VAL A 63 15.58 10.64 1.56
C VAL A 63 16.84 11.11 0.87
N GLY A 64 17.97 10.50 1.24
CA GLY A 64 19.27 10.85 0.70
C GLY A 64 20.07 9.65 0.20
N SER A 65 20.96 9.90 -0.76
CA SER A 65 21.96 8.94 -1.20
C SER A 65 23.22 9.63 -1.66
N ASN A 66 24.41 9.05 -1.45
CA ASN A 66 25.62 9.59 -2.07
C ASN A 66 25.61 9.45 -3.60
N LYS A 67 24.90 8.43 -4.12
CA LYS A 67 24.91 8.11 -5.55
C LYS A 67 23.51 8.27 -6.13
N THR A 68 22.71 7.20 -6.14
CA THR A 68 21.42 7.21 -6.84
C THR A 68 20.25 7.06 -5.88
N ILE A 69 19.18 7.82 -6.11
CA ILE A 69 17.83 7.47 -5.64
C ILE A 69 17.05 7.02 -6.86
N HIS A 70 16.66 5.75 -6.90
CA HIS A 70 15.79 5.19 -7.91
C HIS A 70 14.37 5.12 -7.35
N ILE A 71 13.42 5.74 -8.05
CA ILE A 71 12.01 5.77 -7.67
C ILE A 71 11.26 5.13 -8.82
N ASP A 72 10.59 4.01 -8.58
CA ASP A 72 9.74 3.37 -9.58
C ASP A 72 8.43 4.17 -9.76
N LYS A 73 7.42 3.60 -10.42
CA LYS A 73 6.16 4.28 -10.72
C LYS A 73 5.25 4.43 -9.51
N ASP A 74 4.35 5.41 -9.63
CA ASP A 74 3.22 5.64 -8.73
C ASP A 74 3.61 5.95 -7.26
N ALA A 75 4.86 6.39 -7.03
CA ALA A 75 5.34 6.77 -5.70
C ALA A 75 4.84 8.17 -5.27
N ILE A 76 4.59 8.34 -3.97
CA ILE A 76 4.21 9.63 -3.35
C ILE A 76 5.16 9.93 -2.21
N ILE A 77 5.87 11.04 -2.29
CA ILE A 77 6.92 11.41 -1.34
C ILE A 77 6.61 12.79 -0.76
N ASN A 78 6.40 12.85 0.54
CA ASN A 78 6.24 14.08 1.32
C ASN A 78 7.53 14.31 2.12
N GLY A 79 8.51 14.93 1.47
CA GLY A 79 9.85 15.11 2.02
C GLY A 79 10.84 15.59 0.96
N ASN A 80 12.05 15.94 1.39
CA ASN A 80 13.12 16.35 0.48
C ASN A 80 13.93 15.14 -0.01
N LEU A 81 14.44 15.24 -1.23
CA LEU A 81 15.33 14.26 -1.84
C LEU A 81 16.70 14.87 -2.09
N PHE A 82 17.78 14.14 -1.81
CA PHE A 82 19.13 14.59 -2.15
C PHE A 82 20.03 13.44 -2.59
N ALA A 83 20.53 13.50 -3.82
CA ALA A 83 21.45 12.50 -4.36
C ALA A 83 22.27 13.05 -5.54
N ASP A 84 23.38 12.40 -5.90
CA ASP A 84 24.08 12.73 -7.15
C ASP A 84 23.15 12.51 -8.36
N ARG A 85 22.38 11.42 -8.36
CA ARG A 85 21.41 11.07 -9.40
C ARG A 85 20.04 10.74 -8.83
N ILE A 86 18.98 11.27 -9.43
CA ILE A 86 17.60 10.85 -9.15
C ILE A 86 16.97 10.29 -10.43
N GLU A 87 16.44 9.06 -10.36
CA GLU A 87 15.72 8.41 -11.45
C GLU A 87 14.24 8.29 -11.06
N LEU A 88 13.36 8.93 -11.83
CA LEU A 88 11.93 9.03 -11.54
C LEU A 88 11.10 8.17 -12.49
N GLY A 89 10.38 7.22 -11.92
CA GLY A 89 9.33 6.45 -12.56
C GLY A 89 8.09 7.31 -12.83
N LYS A 90 7.19 6.76 -13.66
CA LYS A 90 5.97 7.44 -14.07
C LYS A 90 5.06 7.73 -12.87
N ASN A 91 4.28 8.81 -12.96
CA ASN A 91 3.27 9.16 -11.97
C ASN A 91 3.83 9.42 -10.54
N THR A 92 5.14 9.58 -10.41
CA THR A 92 5.77 9.94 -9.15
C THR A 92 5.42 11.37 -8.77
N THR A 93 4.99 11.57 -7.52
CA THR A 93 4.71 12.88 -6.93
C THR A 93 5.67 13.14 -5.79
N ILE A 94 6.37 14.28 -5.85
CA ILE A 94 7.27 14.74 -4.78
C ILE A 94 6.72 16.07 -4.25
N ASN A 95 6.28 16.05 -3.01
CA ASN A 95 5.82 17.20 -2.24
C ASN A 95 6.96 17.65 -1.32
N GLY A 96 7.98 18.26 -1.92
CA GLY A 96 9.19 18.72 -1.25
C GLY A 96 10.24 19.22 -2.25
N ASN A 97 11.48 19.39 -1.79
CA ASN A 97 12.59 19.80 -2.65
C ASN A 97 13.40 18.59 -3.12
N ALA A 98 13.99 18.66 -4.31
CA ALA A 98 14.93 17.66 -4.79
C ALA A 98 16.25 18.33 -5.21
N SER A 99 17.35 17.96 -4.58
CA SER A 99 18.70 18.43 -4.90
C SER A 99 19.48 17.31 -5.59
N PHE A 100 19.95 17.56 -6.81
CA PHE A 100 20.63 16.56 -7.62
C PHE A 100 21.59 17.17 -8.64
N ASN A 101 22.61 16.40 -9.02
CA ASN A 101 23.47 16.74 -10.15
C ASN A 101 22.84 16.25 -11.47
N THR A 102 22.25 15.05 -11.45
CA THR A 102 21.61 14.44 -12.63
C THR A 102 20.19 13.97 -12.31
N ILE A 103 19.25 14.22 -13.21
CA ILE A 103 17.89 13.67 -13.13
C ILE A 103 17.53 12.90 -14.41
N LYS A 104 16.92 11.73 -14.27
CA LYS A 104 16.32 10.97 -15.36
C LYS A 104 14.84 10.74 -15.08
N LYS A 105 14.00 10.88 -16.11
CA LYS A 105 12.58 10.51 -16.06
C LYS A 105 12.34 9.32 -16.98
N GLU A 106 11.73 8.26 -16.47
CA GLU A 106 11.36 7.12 -17.31
C GLU A 106 10.18 7.46 -18.23
N HIS A 107 10.50 7.81 -19.48
CA HIS A 107 9.52 7.85 -20.56
C HIS A 107 9.46 6.48 -21.26
N LYS A 108 8.73 5.51 -20.70
CA LYS A 108 8.38 4.31 -21.49
C LYS A 108 7.36 4.72 -22.57
N ILE A 109 7.84 5.13 -23.75
CA ILE A 109 7.03 5.13 -24.96
C ILE A 109 6.88 3.66 -25.36
N LYS A 110 5.73 3.06 -25.07
CA LYS A 110 5.36 1.79 -25.70
C LYS A 110 5.01 2.10 -27.16
N HIS A 111 5.98 2.00 -28.06
CA HIS A 111 5.65 1.80 -29.48
C HIS A 111 5.08 0.38 -29.60
N SER A 112 3.77 0.26 -29.55
CA SER A 112 3.06 -0.94 -29.99
C SER A 112 3.30 -1.10 -31.50
N LYS A 113 4.32 -1.87 -31.89
CA LYS A 113 4.39 -2.44 -33.23
C LYS A 113 3.34 -3.55 -33.31
N GLY A 114 2.11 -3.18 -33.65
CA GLY A 114 1.03 -4.08 -34.03
C GLY A 114 0.57 -3.72 -35.44
N LEU A 115 1.09 -4.47 -36.40
CA LEU A 115 0.94 -4.32 -37.85
C LEU A 115 -0.54 -4.35 -38.26
N GLN A 116 -1.07 -3.24 -38.81
CA GLN A 116 -2.25 -3.32 -39.68
C GLN A 116 -1.82 -3.92 -41.03
N ARG A 117 -2.44 -5.03 -41.43
CA ARG A 117 -2.90 -5.21 -42.81
C ARG A 117 -4.21 -6.00 -42.81
N GLN A 118 -5.29 -5.30 -43.10
CA GLN A 118 -6.50 -5.88 -43.66
C GLN A 118 -6.20 -6.33 -45.09
N THR A 119 -6.63 -7.53 -45.46
CA THR A 119 -6.98 -7.87 -46.85
C THR A 119 -8.27 -8.68 -46.83
N PRO A 120 -9.42 -8.10 -47.21
CA PRO A 120 -10.56 -8.88 -47.63
C PRO A 120 -10.59 -8.96 -49.16
N SER A 121 -10.68 -10.19 -49.68
CA SER A 121 -11.48 -10.61 -50.84
C SER A 121 -10.78 -11.71 -51.62
N THR A 122 -11.44 -12.85 -51.75
CA THR A 122 -11.78 -13.44 -53.06
C THR A 122 -12.99 -14.35 -52.81
N LEU A 123 -14.17 -13.87 -53.21
CA LEU A 123 -15.34 -14.73 -53.42
C LEU A 123 -15.15 -15.39 -54.78
N GLU A 124 -14.90 -16.69 -54.81
CA GLU A 124 -14.96 -17.48 -56.04
C GLU A 124 -16.39 -17.45 -56.56
N THR A 125 -16.58 -16.85 -57.74
CA THR A 125 -17.80 -16.98 -58.53
C THR A 125 -17.57 -18.08 -59.55
N THR A 126 -18.13 -19.26 -59.29
CA THR A 126 -18.26 -20.34 -60.27
C THR A 126 -19.23 -19.89 -61.36
N LYS A 127 -18.82 -19.97 -62.63
CA LYS A 127 -19.74 -20.02 -63.78
C LYS A 127 -19.26 -21.07 -64.78
N GLN A 128 -20.27 -21.82 -65.25
CA GLN A 128 -20.34 -22.81 -66.33
C GLN A 128 -20.03 -24.25 -65.94
#